data_AF-A0A377BNM8-F1
#
_entry.id   AF-A0A377BNM8-F1
#
_cell.length_a   1.000
_cell.length_b   1.000
_cell.length_c   1.000
_cell.angle_alpha   90.00
_cell.angle_beta   90.00
_cell.angle_gamma   90.00
#
_symmetry.space_group_name_H-M   'P 1'
#
loop_
_entity.id
_entity.type
_entity.pdbx_description
1 polymer ?
#
loop_
_entity_poly.entity_id
_entity_poly.type
_entity_poly.pdbx_seq_one_letter_code
_entity_poly.pdbx_strand_id
1 'polypeptide(L)'
;MNYLMVVVALFFLNAVIFLFMLMKYFTNKQILPTLILSLAFLSGLIYLVETIVIIHKPINGSTLIQTKSNDVSIFYIFRQLSFICLTSLALFCYGKDNILDNNKKKTGILLLALIPFLVFPLLAHNLSSYNADYSLYVVDYCPDNHTATWGINYTKILVCLWAFLLFFIIMRTRLASELWPLIALLCLASLCCNLLLLTLDEYNYTIWYISRGIEVSSKTVCCVFSDL
;
A
#
# COMPACT_ATOMS: atom_id res chain seq x y z
N MET A 1 16.84 7.02 -13.54
CA MET A 1 16.38 5.79 -14.22
C MET A 1 16.04 4.64 -13.26
N ASN A 2 16.81 4.38 -12.20
CA ASN A 2 16.55 3.23 -11.31
C ASN A 2 15.22 3.28 -10.55
N TYR A 3 14.75 4.45 -10.10
CA TYR A 3 13.52 4.53 -9.31
C TYR A 3 12.28 4.12 -10.10
N LEU A 4 12.11 4.69 -11.30
CA LEU A 4 10.98 4.38 -12.17
C LEU A 4 10.89 2.89 -12.48
N MET A 5 12.01 2.22 -12.75
CA MET A 5 12.04 0.77 -13.01
C MET A 5 11.46 -0.04 -11.84
N VAL A 6 11.79 0.35 -10.61
CA VAL A 6 11.28 -0.33 -9.41
C VAL A 6 9.77 -0.08 -9.22
N VAL A 7 9.29 1.13 -9.48
CA VAL A 7 7.85 1.45 -9.44
C VAL A 7 7.07 0.64 -10.47
N VAL A 8 7.61 0.55 -11.69
CA VAL A 8 7.02 -0.22 -12.79
C VAL A 8 7.02 -1.72 -12.45
N ALA A 9 8.09 -2.27 -11.87
CA ALA A 9 8.12 -3.65 -11.40
C ALA A 9 7.05 -3.92 -10.33
N LEU A 10 6.90 -3.01 -9.36
CA LEU A 10 5.83 -3.09 -8.36
C LEU A 10 4.43 -3.00 -8.99
N PHE A 11 4.27 -2.21 -10.06
CA PHE A 11 3.01 -2.13 -10.80
C PHE A 11 2.65 -3.49 -11.40
N PHE A 12 3.57 -4.12 -12.12
CA PHE A 12 3.34 -5.45 -12.71
C PHE A 12 3.06 -6.51 -11.64
N LEU A 13 3.83 -6.55 -10.57
CA LEU A 13 3.61 -7.52 -9.49
C LEU A 13 2.23 -7.35 -8.83
N ASN A 14 1.82 -6.12 -8.52
CA ASN A 14 0.47 -5.88 -7.99
C ASN A 14 -0.62 -6.30 -8.98
N ALA A 15 -0.42 -6.08 -10.29
CA ALA A 15 -1.38 -6.46 -11.32
C ALA A 15 -1.53 -7.99 -11.42
N VAL A 16 -0.42 -8.73 -11.38
CA VAL A 16 -0.43 -10.20 -11.39
C VAL A 16 -1.14 -10.74 -10.14
N ILE A 17 -0.79 -10.26 -8.93
CA ILE A 17 -1.43 -10.71 -7.69
C ILE A 17 -2.92 -10.38 -7.69
N PHE A 18 -3.30 -9.18 -8.17
CA PHE A 18 -4.70 -8.79 -8.33
C PHE A 18 -5.46 -9.80 -9.21
N LEU A 19 -4.94 -10.09 -10.41
CA LEU A 19 -5.58 -11.02 -11.34
C LEU A 19 -5.69 -12.42 -10.73
N PHE A 20 -4.64 -12.92 -10.10
CA PHE A 20 -4.64 -14.23 -9.47
C PHE A 20 -5.72 -14.33 -8.37
N MET A 21 -5.78 -13.34 -7.48
CA MET A 21 -6.79 -13.30 -6.43
C MET A 21 -8.20 -13.17 -6.98
N LEU A 22 -8.40 -12.39 -8.03
CA LEU A 22 -9.67 -12.26 -8.71
C LEU A 22 -10.11 -13.59 -9.34
N MET A 23 -9.19 -14.30 -9.99
CA MET A 23 -9.45 -15.63 -10.56
C MET A 23 -9.79 -16.65 -9.47
N LYS A 24 -9.06 -16.67 -8.34
CA LYS A 24 -9.34 -17.54 -7.19
C LYS A 24 -10.75 -17.29 -6.63
N TYR A 25 -11.21 -16.04 -6.60
CA TYR A 25 -12.58 -15.71 -6.24
C TYR A 25 -13.61 -16.20 -7.27
N PHE A 26 -13.34 -16.10 -8.57
CA PHE A 26 -14.27 -16.60 -9.59
C PHE A 26 -14.41 -18.12 -9.58
N THR A 27 -13.32 -18.84 -9.32
CA THR A 27 -13.31 -20.30 -9.18
C THR A 27 -14.05 -20.75 -7.91
N ASN A 28 -13.89 -20.03 -6.80
CA ASN A 28 -14.59 -20.32 -5.54
C ASN A 28 -15.30 -19.07 -5.00
N LYS A 29 -16.50 -18.79 -5.55
CA LYS A 29 -17.31 -17.58 -5.30
C LYS A 29 -17.75 -17.35 -3.85
N GLN A 30 -17.49 -18.31 -2.96
CA GLN A 30 -17.83 -18.25 -1.55
C GLN A 30 -16.78 -17.49 -0.72
N ILE A 31 -15.55 -17.30 -1.22
CA ILE A 31 -14.47 -16.69 -0.43
C ILE A 31 -14.42 -15.16 -0.64
N LEU A 32 -15.35 -14.45 -0.02
CA LEU A 32 -15.39 -12.98 -0.01
C LEU A 32 -14.07 -12.30 0.45
N PRO A 33 -13.31 -12.82 1.44
CA PRO A 33 -12.00 -12.27 1.78
C PRO A 33 -11.04 -12.13 0.59
N THR A 34 -11.06 -13.08 -0.34
CA THR A 34 -10.18 -13.09 -1.52
C THR A 34 -10.53 -11.94 -2.48
N LEU A 35 -11.82 -11.62 -2.64
CA LEU A 35 -12.26 -10.47 -3.44
C LEU A 35 -11.84 -9.14 -2.81
N ILE A 36 -11.97 -8.99 -1.49
CA ILE A 36 -11.52 -7.76 -0.82
C ILE A 36 -10.01 -7.59 -0.96
N LEU A 37 -9.27 -8.68 -0.85
CA LEU A 37 -7.82 -8.61 -1.00
C LEU A 37 -7.42 -8.30 -2.45
N SER A 38 -8.14 -8.80 -3.46
CA SER A 38 -7.89 -8.38 -4.85
C SER A 38 -8.12 -6.87 -5.01
N LEU A 39 -9.17 -6.31 -4.40
CA LEU A 39 -9.37 -4.86 -4.35
C LEU A 39 -8.22 -4.11 -3.65
N ALA A 40 -7.56 -4.70 -2.65
CA ALA A 40 -6.37 -4.11 -2.02
C ALA A 40 -5.19 -3.96 -2.99
N PHE A 41 -4.94 -4.98 -3.80
CA PHE A 41 -3.89 -4.91 -4.84
C PHE A 41 -4.28 -3.99 -5.99
N LEU A 42 -5.55 -3.99 -6.40
CA LEU A 42 -6.08 -3.06 -7.41
C LEU A 42 -5.97 -1.60 -6.95
N SER A 43 -6.34 -1.32 -5.69
CA SER A 43 -6.14 0.01 -5.07
C SER A 43 -4.68 0.45 -5.20
N GLY A 44 -3.75 -0.46 -4.90
CA GLY A 44 -2.31 -0.21 -5.04
C GLY A 44 -1.87 0.20 -6.44
N LEU A 45 -2.53 -0.29 -7.50
CA LEU A 45 -2.23 0.10 -8.88
C LEU A 45 -2.59 1.57 -9.15
N ILE A 46 -3.70 2.06 -8.63
CA ILE A 46 -4.14 3.47 -8.80
C ILE A 46 -3.05 4.41 -8.28
N TYR A 47 -2.55 4.16 -7.07
CA TYR A 47 -1.46 4.94 -6.48
C TYR A 47 -0.15 4.86 -7.28
N LEU A 48 0.15 3.68 -7.85
CA LEU A 48 1.36 3.50 -8.65
C LEU A 48 1.28 4.24 -9.98
N VAL A 49 0.10 4.30 -10.62
CA VAL A 49 -0.12 5.10 -11.83
C VAL A 49 0.14 6.58 -11.54
N GLU A 50 -0.47 7.14 -10.49
CA GLU A 50 -0.24 8.53 -10.08
C GLU A 50 1.25 8.80 -9.80
N THR A 51 1.92 7.88 -9.10
CA THR A 51 3.35 7.98 -8.82
C THR A 51 4.19 8.01 -10.11
N ILE A 52 3.87 7.16 -11.10
CA ILE A 52 4.55 7.11 -12.40
C ILE A 52 4.35 8.43 -13.17
N VAL A 53 3.12 8.97 -13.16
CA VAL A 53 2.78 10.24 -13.81
C VAL A 53 3.57 11.39 -13.21
N ILE A 54 3.68 11.47 -11.88
CA ILE A 54 4.42 12.51 -11.17
C ILE A 54 5.92 12.44 -11.50
N ILE A 55 6.49 11.24 -11.51
CA ILE A 55 7.91 11.02 -11.85
C ILE A 55 8.23 11.42 -13.30
N HIS A 56 7.29 11.22 -14.23
CA HIS A 56 7.49 11.56 -15.66
C HIS A 56 7.36 13.05 -15.98
N LYS A 57 6.73 13.86 -15.11
CA LYS A 57 6.68 15.31 -15.35
C LYS A 57 8.12 15.87 -15.42
N PRO A 58 8.46 16.78 -16.36
CA PRO A 58 9.79 17.37 -16.44
C PRO A 58 10.12 18.22 -15.20
N ILE A 59 11.40 18.33 -14.83
CA ILE A 59 11.85 19.10 -13.66
C ILE A 59 12.39 20.45 -14.13
N ASN A 60 11.69 21.55 -13.82
CA ASN A 60 12.10 22.92 -14.14
C ASN A 60 12.28 23.77 -12.87
N GLY A 61 13.19 23.37 -11.97
CA GLY A 61 13.55 24.14 -10.77
C GLY A 61 13.51 23.36 -9.46
N SER A 62 14.16 23.90 -8.42
CA SER A 62 14.30 23.27 -7.09
C SER A 62 12.99 23.16 -6.32
N THR A 63 12.12 24.17 -6.41
CA THR A 63 10.77 24.16 -5.82
C THR A 63 9.91 23.03 -6.39
N LEU A 64 10.10 22.69 -7.67
CA LEU A 64 9.39 21.59 -8.32
C LEU A 64 9.88 20.19 -7.90
N ILE A 65 11.14 20.08 -7.43
CA ILE A 65 11.68 18.82 -6.89
C ILE A 65 11.03 18.52 -5.54
N GLN A 66 10.89 19.55 -4.70
CA GLN A 66 10.28 19.43 -3.38
C GLN A 66 8.79 19.07 -3.47
N THR A 67 8.03 19.73 -4.35
CA THR A 67 6.61 19.41 -4.54
C THR A 67 6.41 17.99 -5.06
N LYS A 68 7.23 17.54 -6.02
CA LYS A 68 7.18 16.15 -6.51
C LYS A 68 7.51 15.13 -5.43
N SER A 69 8.53 15.39 -4.61
CA SER A 69 8.89 14.50 -3.50
C SER A 69 7.77 14.41 -2.47
N ASN A 70 7.13 15.54 -2.14
CA ASN A 70 5.98 15.58 -1.26
C ASN A 70 4.78 14.79 -1.82
N ASP A 71 4.42 15.01 -3.09
CA ASP A 71 3.30 14.31 -3.72
C ASP A 71 3.52 12.79 -3.75
N VAL A 72 4.71 12.34 -4.15
CA VAL A 72 5.07 10.90 -4.12
C VAL A 72 4.95 10.32 -2.70
N SER A 73 5.29 11.11 -1.67
CA SER A 73 5.19 10.69 -0.28
C SER A 73 3.73 10.60 0.20
N ILE A 74 2.87 11.53 -0.21
CA ILE A 74 1.41 11.47 0.05
C ILE A 74 0.83 10.20 -0.57
N PHE A 75 1.07 9.96 -1.86
CA PHE A 75 0.55 8.76 -2.53
C PHE A 75 1.10 7.48 -1.89
N TYR A 76 2.34 7.47 -1.42
CA TYR A 76 2.92 6.34 -0.69
C TYR A 76 2.21 6.04 0.64
N ILE A 77 1.92 7.06 1.45
CA ILE A 77 1.21 6.91 2.72
C ILE A 77 -0.21 6.39 2.49
N PHE A 78 -0.96 7.05 1.60
CA PHE A 78 -2.35 6.66 1.30
C PHE A 78 -2.44 5.27 0.68
N ARG A 79 -1.46 4.86 -0.13
CA ARG A 79 -1.34 3.49 -0.64
C ARG A 79 -1.25 2.46 0.48
N GLN A 80 -0.42 2.72 1.50
CA GLN A 80 -0.29 1.82 2.64
C GLN A 80 -1.54 1.79 3.51
N LEU A 81 -2.13 2.96 3.80
CA LEU A 81 -3.37 3.04 4.58
C LEU A 81 -4.51 2.28 3.89
N SER A 82 -4.65 2.45 2.57
CA SER A 82 -5.67 1.74 1.77
C SER A 82 -5.46 0.23 1.87
N PHE A 83 -4.21 -0.23 1.74
CA PHE A 83 -3.88 -1.65 1.82
C PHE A 83 -4.15 -2.23 3.21
N ILE A 84 -3.78 -1.52 4.29
CA ILE A 84 -4.03 -1.93 5.67
C ILE A 84 -5.53 -2.03 5.93
N CYS A 85 -6.31 -1.02 5.55
CA CYS A 85 -7.76 -1.00 5.73
C CYS A 85 -8.42 -2.17 4.99
N LEU A 86 -8.11 -2.38 3.71
CA LEU A 86 -8.69 -3.46 2.92
C LEU A 86 -8.27 -4.84 3.43
N THR A 87 -7.01 -5.03 3.81
CA THR A 87 -6.53 -6.31 4.38
C THR A 87 -7.19 -6.60 5.73
N SER A 88 -7.37 -5.60 6.59
CA SER A 88 -8.07 -5.75 7.86
C SER A 88 -9.54 -6.13 7.67
N LEU A 89 -10.19 -5.58 6.64
CA LEU A 89 -11.57 -5.87 6.28
C LEU A 89 -11.71 -7.28 5.68
N ALA A 90 -10.76 -7.71 4.85
CA ALA A 90 -10.67 -9.09 4.36
C ALA A 90 -10.51 -10.08 5.52
N LEU A 91 -9.62 -9.76 6.47
CA LEU A 91 -9.40 -10.56 7.67
C LEU A 91 -10.64 -10.58 8.56
N PHE A 92 -11.39 -9.48 8.64
CA PHE A 92 -12.66 -9.45 9.36
C PHE A 92 -13.70 -10.44 8.82
N CYS A 93 -13.67 -10.69 7.51
CA CYS A 93 -14.57 -11.61 6.84
C CYS A 93 -14.11 -13.07 6.91
N TYR A 94 -12.81 -13.31 7.16
CA TYR A 94 -12.25 -14.65 7.25
C TYR A 94 -12.86 -15.48 8.39
N GLY A 95 -13.28 -16.71 8.09
CA GLY A 95 -13.88 -17.65 9.05
C GLY A 95 -15.34 -17.34 9.43
N LYS A 96 -16.02 -16.44 8.70
CA LYS A 96 -17.43 -16.07 8.94
C LYS A 96 -18.36 -16.50 7.81
N ASP A 97 -17.99 -17.52 7.05
CA ASP A 97 -18.69 -17.92 5.82
C ASP A 97 -20.19 -18.19 6.07
N ASN A 98 -20.54 -18.92 7.14
CA ASN A 98 -21.95 -19.20 7.52
C ASN A 98 -22.76 -17.95 7.95
N ILE A 99 -22.11 -16.88 8.42
CA ILE A 99 -22.76 -15.63 8.83
C ILE A 99 -22.96 -14.70 7.62
N LEU A 100 -22.17 -14.91 6.57
CA LEU A 100 -22.10 -14.09 5.38
C LEU A 100 -22.93 -14.61 4.20
N ASP A 101 -23.74 -15.66 4.39
CA ASP A 101 -24.75 -16.10 3.43
C ASP A 101 -25.85 -15.05 3.17
N ASN A 102 -26.01 -14.09 4.09
CA ASN A 102 -26.91 -12.98 3.86
C ASN A 102 -26.32 -11.99 2.84
N ASN A 103 -26.84 -12.04 1.61
CA ASN A 103 -26.48 -11.15 0.51
C ASN A 103 -26.42 -9.67 0.91
N LYS A 104 -27.32 -9.19 1.78
CA LYS A 104 -27.31 -7.78 2.24
C LYS A 104 -26.05 -7.43 3.04
N LYS A 105 -25.55 -8.34 3.87
CA LYS A 105 -24.30 -8.15 4.65
C LYS A 105 -23.09 -8.20 3.72
N LYS A 106 -23.06 -9.13 2.77
CA LYS A 106 -22.03 -9.22 1.72
C LYS A 106 -21.93 -7.91 0.92
N THR A 107 -23.07 -7.37 0.48
CA THR A 107 -23.11 -6.08 -0.21
C THR A 107 -22.65 -4.93 0.70
N GLY A 108 -23.08 -4.90 1.97
CA GLY A 108 -22.66 -3.86 2.91
C GLY A 108 -21.14 -3.83 3.16
N ILE A 109 -20.52 -5.00 3.32
CA ILE A 109 -19.06 -5.12 3.47
C ILE A 109 -18.33 -4.69 2.21
N LEU A 110 -18.86 -5.02 1.03
CA LEU A 110 -18.27 -4.61 -0.24
C LEU A 110 -18.37 -3.08 -0.44
N LEU A 111 -19.50 -2.47 -0.07
CA LEU A 111 -19.65 -1.01 -0.03
C LEU A 111 -18.66 -0.36 0.94
N LEU A 112 -18.44 -0.97 2.11
CA LEU A 112 -17.43 -0.50 3.06
C LEU A 112 -16.01 -0.60 2.47
N ALA A 113 -15.70 -1.64 1.71
CA ALA A 113 -14.42 -1.81 1.02
C ALA A 113 -14.22 -0.79 -0.13
N LEU A 114 -15.31 -0.28 -0.74
CA LEU A 114 -15.21 0.78 -1.74
C LEU A 114 -14.68 2.10 -1.17
N ILE A 115 -14.83 2.34 0.14
CA ILE A 115 -14.33 3.56 0.79
C ILE A 115 -12.80 3.67 0.67
N PRO A 116 -11.99 2.76 1.25
CA PRO A 116 -10.53 2.80 1.09
C PRO A 116 -10.08 2.56 -0.35
N PHE A 117 -10.92 1.96 -1.21
CA PHE A 117 -10.60 1.75 -2.61
C PHE A 117 -10.75 3.02 -3.47
N LEU A 118 -11.79 3.84 -3.27
CA LEU A 118 -12.10 5.02 -4.11
C LEU A 118 -11.89 6.36 -3.39
N VAL A 119 -12.34 6.47 -2.13
CA VAL A 119 -12.30 7.74 -1.40
C VAL A 119 -10.86 8.10 -1.06
N PHE A 120 -10.04 7.14 -0.64
CA PHE A 120 -8.66 7.40 -0.25
C PHE A 120 -7.78 7.89 -1.42
N PRO A 121 -7.84 7.30 -2.64
CA PRO A 121 -7.12 7.86 -3.78
C PRO A 121 -7.57 9.27 -4.15
N LEU A 122 -8.88 9.56 -4.10
CA LEU A 122 -9.40 10.90 -4.35
C LEU A 122 -8.90 11.92 -3.32
N LEU A 123 -8.87 11.54 -2.04
CA LEU A 123 -8.29 12.37 -0.99
C LEU A 123 -6.79 12.60 -1.24
N ALA A 124 -6.03 11.57 -1.60
CA ALA A 124 -4.60 11.70 -1.89
C ALA A 124 -4.34 12.64 -3.08
N HIS A 125 -5.16 12.55 -4.14
CA HIS A 125 -5.08 13.45 -5.28
C HIS A 125 -5.42 14.90 -4.90
N ASN A 126 -6.44 15.11 -4.07
CA ASN A 126 -6.82 16.45 -3.63
C ASN A 126 -5.84 17.07 -2.60
N LEU A 127 -5.18 16.25 -1.79
CA LEU A 127 -4.21 16.68 -0.77
C LEU A 127 -2.80 16.90 -1.35
N SER A 128 -2.55 16.41 -2.56
CA SER A 128 -1.31 16.68 -3.29
C SER A 128 -1.40 18.03 -4.03
N SER A 129 -0.29 18.45 -4.64
CA SER A 129 -0.14 19.77 -5.27
C SER A 129 -1.17 20.13 -6.36
N TYR A 130 -2.06 19.21 -6.73
CA TYR A 130 -3.21 19.46 -7.59
C TYR A 130 -4.22 20.44 -6.98
N ASN A 131 -4.27 20.61 -5.65
CA ASN A 131 -5.12 21.60 -5.00
C ASN A 131 -4.33 22.43 -3.96
N ALA A 132 -4.10 23.71 -4.25
CA ALA A 132 -3.27 24.58 -3.43
C ALA A 132 -3.85 24.84 -2.03
N ASP A 133 -5.18 24.85 -1.92
CA ASP A 133 -5.90 25.23 -0.69
C ASP A 133 -5.88 24.15 0.40
N TYR A 134 -5.59 22.89 0.03
CA TYR A 134 -5.62 21.73 0.93
C TYR A 134 -4.31 20.92 0.92
N SER A 135 -3.20 21.52 0.46
CA SER A 135 -1.94 20.79 0.30
C SER A 135 -1.37 20.33 1.64
N LEU A 136 -1.17 19.02 1.78
CA LEU A 136 -0.59 18.41 2.98
C LEU A 136 0.92 18.33 2.79
N TYR A 137 1.69 18.98 3.66
CA TYR A 137 3.14 18.89 3.66
C TYR A 137 3.56 17.71 4.56
N VAL A 138 3.83 16.57 3.93
CA VAL A 138 4.35 15.35 4.59
C VAL A 138 5.87 15.43 4.78
N VAL A 139 6.51 16.24 3.93
CA VAL A 139 7.95 16.43 3.89
C VAL A 139 8.26 17.82 4.40
N ASP A 140 8.93 17.90 5.57
CA ASP A 140 9.45 19.15 6.09
C ASP A 140 10.76 19.47 5.36
N TYR A 141 10.89 20.71 4.90
CA TYR A 141 12.12 21.17 4.26
C TYR A 141 12.96 21.91 5.28
N CYS A 142 14.16 21.40 5.56
CA CYS A 142 15.11 22.09 6.40
C CYS A 142 15.92 23.06 5.52
N PRO A 143 15.71 24.39 5.61
CA PRO A 143 16.33 25.37 4.71
C PRO A 143 17.86 25.41 4.85
N ASP A 144 18.40 25.00 5.99
CA ASP A 144 19.84 25.07 6.27
C ASP A 144 20.66 23.97 5.56
N ASN A 145 20.06 22.83 5.21
CA ASN A 145 20.75 21.68 4.60
C ASN A 145 20.30 21.34 3.17
N HIS A 146 19.31 22.04 2.62
CA HIS A 146 18.65 21.67 1.35
C HIS A 146 18.14 20.21 1.31
N THR A 147 17.92 19.59 2.47
CA THR A 147 17.45 18.22 2.58
C THR A 147 15.97 18.18 2.95
N ALA A 148 15.25 17.28 2.29
CA ALA A 148 13.83 17.04 2.49
C ALA A 148 13.67 15.96 3.57
N THR A 149 13.28 16.30 4.80
CA THR A 149 13.14 15.32 5.88
C THR A 149 11.71 14.77 5.90
N TRP A 150 11.59 13.45 6.07
CA TRP A 150 10.28 12.82 6.20
C TRP A 150 9.62 13.28 7.49
N GLY A 151 8.31 13.53 7.47
CA GLY A 151 7.52 13.68 8.69
C GLY A 151 7.58 12.38 9.52
N ILE A 152 8.53 12.32 10.45
CA ILE A 152 8.82 11.17 11.34
C ILE A 152 7.55 10.63 11.99
N ASN A 153 6.60 11.51 12.31
CA ASN A 153 5.33 11.17 12.93
C ASN A 153 4.45 10.25 12.06
N TYR A 154 4.39 10.49 10.74
CA TYR A 154 3.58 9.66 9.83
C TYR A 154 4.17 8.25 9.69
N THR A 155 5.50 8.15 9.57
CA THR A 155 6.19 6.85 9.51
C THR A 155 5.98 6.05 10.80
N LYS A 156 6.03 6.69 11.98
CA LYS A 156 5.72 6.05 13.27
C LYS A 156 4.31 5.47 13.31
N ILE A 157 3.31 6.23 12.85
CA ILE A 157 1.91 5.78 12.77
C ILE A 157 1.80 4.55 11.85
N LEU A 158 2.43 4.60 10.66
CA LEU A 158 2.42 3.48 9.72
C LEU A 158 3.08 2.21 10.30
N VAL A 159 4.23 2.34 10.96
CA VAL A 159 4.89 1.20 11.64
C VAL A 159 3.94 0.57 12.66
N CYS A 160 3.27 1.39 13.48
CA CYS A 160 2.32 0.92 14.48
C CYS A 160 1.14 0.18 13.83
N LEU A 161 0.55 0.74 12.76
CA LEU A 161 -0.56 0.13 12.04
C LEU A 161 -0.18 -1.20 11.37
N TRP A 162 1.01 -1.28 10.75
CA TRP A 162 1.51 -2.54 10.17
C TRP A 162 1.78 -3.59 11.23
N ALA A 163 2.34 -3.21 12.39
CA ALA A 163 2.58 -4.12 13.50
C ALA A 163 1.26 -4.68 14.05
N PHE A 164 0.26 -3.81 14.22
CA PHE A 164 -1.06 -4.21 14.67
C PHE A 164 -1.76 -5.15 13.67
N LEU A 165 -1.66 -4.86 12.36
CA LEU A 165 -2.22 -5.71 11.32
C LEU A 165 -1.53 -7.09 11.29
N LEU A 166 -0.20 -7.14 11.36
CA LEU A 166 0.57 -8.39 11.41
C LEU A 166 0.14 -9.24 12.62
N PHE A 167 0.08 -8.63 13.80
CA PHE A 167 -0.38 -9.29 15.02
C PHE A 167 -1.80 -9.86 14.85
N PHE A 168 -2.71 -9.08 14.28
CA PHE A 168 -4.09 -9.50 14.07
C PHE A 168 -4.21 -10.67 13.06
N ILE A 169 -3.40 -10.67 12.00
CA ILE A 169 -3.33 -11.77 11.03
C ILE A 169 -2.88 -13.06 11.74
N ILE A 170 -1.78 -13.00 12.50
CA ILE A 170 -1.22 -14.17 13.19
C ILE A 170 -2.24 -14.74 14.19
N MET A 171 -2.83 -13.87 15.02
CA MET A 171 -3.77 -14.29 16.06
C MET A 171 -5.02 -14.95 15.48
N ARG A 172 -5.56 -14.42 14.38
CA ARG A 172 -6.85 -14.89 13.84
C ARG A 172 -6.72 -16.07 12.89
N THR A 173 -5.70 -16.07 12.04
CA THR A 173 -5.56 -17.09 10.97
C THR A 173 -4.73 -18.29 11.43
N ARG A 174 -3.93 -18.13 12.49
CA ARG A 174 -2.90 -19.07 12.95
C ARG A 174 -1.96 -19.53 11.81
N LEU A 175 -1.90 -18.76 10.72
CA LEU A 175 -1.13 -19.08 9.51
C LEU A 175 -1.49 -20.44 8.87
N ALA A 176 -2.69 -20.96 9.11
CA ALA A 176 -3.09 -22.32 8.71
C ALA A 176 -3.52 -22.44 7.23
N SER A 177 -3.85 -21.34 6.56
CA SER A 177 -4.17 -21.33 5.13
C SER A 177 -2.92 -21.09 4.28
N GLU A 178 -2.93 -21.44 3.00
CA GLU A 178 -1.84 -21.06 2.06
C GLU A 178 -1.69 -19.54 1.84
N LEU A 179 -2.80 -18.79 1.98
CA LEU A 179 -2.86 -17.39 1.56
C LEU A 179 -2.41 -16.41 2.66
N TRP A 180 -2.87 -16.60 3.90
CA TRP A 180 -2.56 -15.70 5.02
C TRP A 180 -1.07 -15.59 5.40
N PRO A 181 -0.23 -16.64 5.30
CA PRO A 181 1.22 -16.54 5.46
C PRO A 181 1.87 -15.61 4.44
N LEU A 182 1.42 -15.64 3.19
CA LEU A 182 1.91 -14.73 2.15
C LEU A 182 1.54 -13.28 2.46
N ILE A 183 0.31 -13.02 2.91
CA ILE A 183 -0.09 -11.68 3.38
C ILE A 183 0.72 -11.26 4.61
N ALA A 184 0.95 -12.16 5.57
CA ALA A 184 1.76 -11.87 6.75
C ALA A 184 3.20 -11.51 6.36
N LEU A 185 3.78 -12.19 5.36
CA LEU A 185 5.09 -11.85 4.81
C LEU A 185 5.11 -10.46 4.18
N LEU A 186 4.07 -10.08 3.42
CA LEU A 186 3.93 -8.72 2.87
C LEU A 186 3.83 -7.65 3.98
N CYS A 187 3.11 -7.96 5.06
CA CYS A 187 3.00 -7.08 6.22
C CYS A 187 4.35 -6.92 6.91
N LEU A 188 5.09 -8.02 7.10
CA LEU A 188 6.41 -8.02 7.71
C LEU A 188 7.43 -7.24 6.85
N ALA A 189 7.41 -7.45 5.53
CA ALA A 189 8.24 -6.70 4.59
C ALA A 189 7.94 -5.20 4.65
N SER A 190 6.66 -4.82 4.69
CA SER A 190 6.22 -3.42 4.78
C SER A 190 6.60 -2.79 6.14
N LEU A 191 6.49 -3.55 7.22
CA LEU A 191 6.94 -3.12 8.55
C LEU A 191 8.45 -2.88 8.58
N CYS A 192 9.23 -3.83 8.04
CA CYS A 192 10.69 -3.70 7.93
C CYS A 192 11.08 -2.48 7.08
N CYS A 193 10.40 -2.27 5.95
CA CYS A 193 10.59 -1.09 5.09
C CYS A 193 10.39 0.23 5.84
N ASN A 194 9.30 0.34 6.60
CA ASN A 194 9.00 1.57 7.34
C ASN A 194 9.88 1.74 8.57
N LEU A 195 10.34 0.66 9.21
CA LEU A 195 11.35 0.72 10.27
C LEU A 195 12.69 1.22 9.73
N LEU A 196 13.14 0.72 8.57
CA LEU A 196 14.36 1.20 7.92
C LEU A 196 14.28 2.71 7.62
N LEU A 197 13.15 3.18 7.12
CA LEU A 197 12.90 4.61 6.89
C LEU A 197 12.93 5.43 8.20
N LEU A 198 12.45 4.87 9.31
CA LEU A 198 12.43 5.54 10.61
C LEU A 198 13.81 5.59 11.28
N THR A 199 14.60 4.52 11.18
CA THR A 199 15.89 4.41 11.88
C THR A 199 16.99 5.27 11.29
N LEU A 200 16.83 5.72 10.04
CA LEU A 200 17.91 6.30 9.27
C LEU A 200 17.78 7.81 9.03
N ASP A 201 16.76 8.47 9.62
CA ASP A 201 16.41 9.91 9.82
C ASP A 201 16.84 10.98 8.77
N GLU A 202 17.95 10.78 8.09
CA GLU A 202 18.39 11.49 6.90
C GLU A 202 17.77 10.90 5.63
N TYR A 203 17.31 11.77 4.74
CA TYR A 203 16.81 11.42 3.40
C TYR A 203 17.95 10.89 2.53
N ASN A 204 18.33 9.64 2.73
CA ASN A 204 19.28 8.96 1.87
C ASN A 204 18.50 8.17 0.83
N TYR A 205 18.59 8.60 -0.42
CA TYR A 205 17.99 7.91 -1.57
C TYR A 205 18.27 6.39 -1.56
N THR A 206 19.45 5.97 -1.09
CA THR A 206 19.86 4.56 -1.00
C THR A 206 18.91 3.73 -0.13
N ILE A 207 18.47 4.26 1.01
CA ILE A 207 17.61 3.57 1.98
C ILE A 207 16.21 3.41 1.41
N TRP A 208 15.76 4.46 0.74
CA TRP A 208 14.50 4.47 0.01
C TRP A 208 14.49 3.38 -1.09
N TYR A 209 15.58 3.23 -1.84
CA TYR A 209 15.75 2.16 -2.82
C TYR A 209 15.76 0.75 -2.20
N ILE A 210 16.53 0.55 -1.12
CA ILE A 210 16.59 -0.76 -0.42
C ILE A 210 15.20 -1.16 0.07
N SER A 211 14.45 -0.23 0.67
CA SER A 211 13.07 -0.46 1.08
C SER A 211 12.19 -0.91 -0.10
N ARG A 212 12.28 -0.26 -1.26
CA ARG A 212 11.50 -0.71 -2.43
C ARG A 212 11.93 -2.08 -2.93
N GLY A 213 13.22 -2.40 -2.87
CA GLY A 213 13.75 -3.71 -3.22
C GLY A 213 13.17 -4.83 -2.34
N ILE A 214 13.08 -4.60 -1.02
CA ILE A 214 12.44 -5.53 -0.08
C ILE A 214 10.95 -5.72 -0.43
N GLU A 215 10.23 -4.62 -0.75
CA GLU A 215 8.83 -4.71 -1.18
C GLU A 215 8.68 -5.56 -2.45
N VAL A 216 9.52 -5.33 -3.47
CA VAL A 216 9.53 -6.12 -4.71
C VAL A 216 9.77 -7.60 -4.41
N SER A 217 10.82 -7.94 -3.66
CA SER A 217 11.14 -9.32 -3.32
C SER A 217 9.99 -10.03 -2.61
N SER A 218 9.34 -9.37 -1.64
CA SER A 218 8.20 -9.94 -0.91
C SER A 218 6.99 -10.23 -1.81
N LYS A 219 6.72 -9.35 -2.79
CA LYS A 219 5.63 -9.52 -3.76
C LYS A 219 5.95 -10.59 -4.80
N THR A 220 7.21 -10.70 -5.24
CA THR A 220 7.66 -11.79 -6.11
C THR A 220 7.48 -13.13 -5.44
N VAL A 221 7.84 -13.26 -4.15
CA VAL A 221 7.56 -14.48 -3.36
C VAL A 221 6.06 -14.76 -3.32
N CYS A 222 5.21 -13.75 -3.10
CA CYS A 222 3.76 -13.95 -3.18
C CYS A 222 3.29 -14.45 -4.53
N CYS A 223 3.78 -13.91 -5.65
CA CYS A 223 3.40 -14.36 -6.99
C CYS A 223 3.82 -15.82 -7.24
N VAL A 224 5.05 -16.19 -6.84
CA VAL A 224 5.59 -17.54 -7.09
C VAL A 224 4.85 -18.59 -6.26
N PHE A 225 4.57 -18.28 -4.99
CA PHE A 225 3.92 -19.22 -4.08
C PHE A 225 2.40 -19.12 -4.07
N SER A 226 1.79 -18.16 -4.78
CA SER A 226 0.34 -18.15 -4.96
C SER A 226 -0.14 -19.22 -5.95
N ASP A 227 0.76 -19.69 -6.83
CA ASP A 227 0.48 -20.68 -7.89
C ASP A 227 0.70 -22.16 -7.49
N LEU A 228 1.18 -22.42 -6.26
CA LEU A 228 1.33 -23.75 -5.65
C LEU A 228 0.24 -23.98 -4.61
#